data_AF-A0A151TKP9-F1
#
_entry.id   AF-A0A151TKP9-F1
#
_cell.length_a   1.000
_cell.length_b   1.000
_cell.length_c   1.000
_cell.angle_alpha   90.00
_cell.angle_beta   90.00
_cell.angle_gamma   90.00
#
_symmetry.space_group_name_H-M   'P 1'
#
loop_
_entity.id
_entity.type
_entity.pdbx_description
1 polymer ?
#
loop_
_entity_poly.entity_id
_entity_poly.type
_entity_poly.pdbx_seq_one_letter_code
_entity_poly.pdbx_strand_id
1 'polypeptide(L)' 'MFDGNILIVSLYVDDIIFTSNSRQMCEDFKSSMQLEFDMTNLGRMRYFLGIEVIQSDMGIFICQRRYAHELLAQFNT' A
#
# COMPACT_ATOMS: atom_id res chain seq x y z
N MET A 1 20.12 11.15 -16.08
CA MET A 1 18.68 11.06 -15.80
C MET A 1 18.27 9.63 -16.08
N PHE A 2 17.58 8.96 -15.17
CA PHE A 2 17.13 7.58 -15.39
C PHE A 2 16.00 7.60 -16.41
N ASP A 3 16.32 7.44 -17.70
CA ASP A 3 15.35 7.26 -18.81
C ASP A 3 14.80 5.82 -18.82
N GLY A 4 14.40 5.32 -17.64
CA GLY A 4 13.98 3.95 -17.43
C GLY A 4 12.71 3.86 -16.60
N ASN A 5 11.91 2.83 -16.86
CA ASN A 5 10.83 2.44 -15.97
C ASN A 5 11.45 2.02 -14.62
N ILE A 6 10.92 2.57 -13.53
CA ILE A 6 11.39 2.33 -12.16
C ILE A 6 10.28 1.58 -11.42
N LEU A 7 10.64 0.49 -10.75
CA LEU A 7 9.82 -0.22 -9.78
C LEU A 7 10.50 -0.10 -8.41
N ILE A 8 9.78 0.41 -7.43
CA ILE A 8 10.20 0.43 -6.04
C ILE A 8 9.36 -0.61 -5.30
N VAL A 9 10.03 -1.53 -4.62
CA VAL A 9 9.41 -2.58 -3.81
C VAL A 9 9.89 -2.43 -2.38
N SER A 10 8.96 -2.48 -1.44
CA SER A 10 9.18 -2.48 0.00
C SER A 10 8.55 -3.75 0.57
N LEU A 11 9.35 -4.53 1.30
CA LEU A 11 8.95 -5.79 1.91
C LEU A 11 8.86 -5.59 3.42
N TYR A 12 7.76 -6.04 4.01
CA TYR A 12 7.58 -6.10 5.46
C TYR A 12 7.02 -7.47 5.85
N VAL A 13 7.87 -8.35 6.37
CA VAL A 13 7.52 -9.73 6.72
C VAL A 13 6.85 -10.42 5.51
N ASP A 14 5.54 -10.67 5.57
CA ASP A 14 4.77 -11.35 4.52
C ASP A 14 4.10 -10.37 3.54
N ASP A 15 4.11 -9.06 3.82
CA ASP A 15 3.45 -8.03 3.02
C ASP A 15 4.42 -7.33 2.05
N ILE A 16 3.97 -7.15 0.81
CA ILE A 16 4.68 -6.40 -0.23
C ILE A 16 3.94 -5.12 -0.57
N ILE A 17 4.65 -3.99 -0.52
CA ILE A 17 4.22 -2.71 -1.07
C ILE A 17 5.09 -2.40 -2.26
N PHE A 18 4.49 -2.03 -3.38
CA PHE A 18 5.25 -1.63 -4.56
C PHE A 18 4.64 -0.40 -5.23
N THR A 19 5.48 0.34 -5.95
CA THR A 19 5.08 1.49 -6.77
C THR A 19 5.96 1.57 -8.00
N SER A 20 5.40 2.01 -9.12
CA SER A 20 6.14 2.19 -10.37
C SER A 20 5.69 3.46 -11.09
N ASN A 21 6.59 4.03 -11.89
CA ASN A 21 6.25 5.07 -12.86
C ASN A 21 5.60 4.50 -14.14
N SER A 22 5.52 3.17 -14.30
CA SER A 22 4.89 2.51 -15.44
C SER A 22 3.78 1.56 -14.97
N ARG A 23 2.57 1.78 -15.50
CA ARG A 23 1.42 0.91 -15.19
C ARG A 23 1.62 -0.52 -15.68
N GLN A 24 2.28 -0.70 -16.83
CA GLN A 24 2.57 -2.03 -17.36
C GLN A 24 3.47 -2.81 -16.40
N MET A 25 4.52 -2.16 -15.89
CA MET A 25 5.44 -2.75 -14.93
C MET A 25 4.74 -3.13 -13.61
N CYS A 26 3.76 -2.35 -13.15
CA CYS A 26 2.94 -2.72 -12.00
C CYS A 26 2.10 -3.98 -12.26
N GLU A 27 1.44 -4.12 -13.42
CA GLU A 27 0.62 -5.29 -13.73
C GLU A 27 1.46 -6.54 -13.98
N ASP A 28 2.61 -6.40 -14.64
CA ASP A 28 3.56 -7.49 -14.86
C ASP A 28 4.10 -8.01 -13.51
N PHE A 29 4.57 -7.09 -12.66
CA PHE A 29 5.07 -7.44 -11.32
C PHE A 29 3.99 -8.14 -10.49
N LYS A 30 2.79 -7.57 -10.45
CA LYS A 30 1.64 -8.15 -9.75
C LYS A 30 1.32 -9.57 -10.26
N SER A 31 1.35 -9.79 -11.56
CA SER A 31 1.07 -11.11 -12.15
C SER A 31 2.16 -12.13 -11.80
N SER A 32 3.44 -11.74 -11.89
CA SER A 32 4.55 -12.59 -11.48
C SER A 32 4.49 -12.95 -10.00
N MET A 33 4.15 -11.98 -9.14
CA MET A 33 4.02 -12.20 -7.69
C MET A 33 2.86 -13.15 -7.34
N GLN A 34 1.74 -13.07 -8.06
CA GLN A 34 0.62 -14.00 -7.90
C GLN A 34 0.98 -15.41 -8.34
N LEU A 35 1.74 -15.55 -9.43
CA LEU A 35 2.09 -16.86 -10.00
C LEU A 35 3.19 -17.59 -9.22
N GLU A 36 4.23 -16.87 -8.82
CA GLU A 36 5.43 -17.48 -8.22
C GLU A 36 5.31 -17.68 -6.70
N PHE A 37 4.52 -16.85 -6.01
CA PHE A 37 4.48 -16.80 -4.54
C PHE A 37 3.08 -16.99 -3.95
N ASP A 38 2.07 -17.37 -4.76
CA ASP A 38 0.66 -17.48 -4.36
C ASP A 38 0.14 -16.24 -3.60
N MET A 39 0.73 -15.07 -3.86
CA MET A 39 0.37 -13.85 -3.15
C MET A 39 -0.97 -13.31 -3.61
N THR A 40 -1.84 -13.00 -2.65
CA THR A 40 -3.13 -12.38 -2.95
C THR A 40 -2.97 -10.88 -3.15
N ASN A 41 -3.47 -10.36 -4.27
CA ASN A 41 -3.53 -8.92 -4.48
C ASN A 41 -4.63 -8.29 -3.62
N LEU A 42 -4.23 -7.52 -2.61
CA LEU A 42 -5.12 -6.75 -1.74
C LEU A 42 -5.63 -5.44 -2.39
N GLY A 43 -5.14 -5.12 -3.58
CA GLY A 43 -5.47 -3.90 -4.30
C GLY A 43 -4.69 -2.69 -3.79
N ARG A 44 -5.31 -1.51 -3.89
CA ARG A 44 -4.67 -0.25 -3.47
C ARG A 44 -4.48 -0.25 -1.96
N MET A 45 -3.26 0.02 -1.49
CA MET A 45 -2.92 0.06 -0.06
C MET A 45 -3.82 1.04 0.70
N ARG A 46 -4.63 0.49 1.62
CA ARG A 46 -5.53 1.24 2.51
C ARG A 46 -5.04 1.28 3.96
N TYR A 47 -4.25 0.30 4.35
CA TYR A 47 -3.67 0.19 5.69
C TYR A 47 -2.23 -0.28 5.58
N PHE A 48 -1.35 0.30 6.41
CA PHE A 48 0.03 -0.16 6.58
C PHE A 48 0.41 -0.06 8.06
N LEU A 49 0.81 -1.17 8.68
CA LEU A 49 1.17 -1.22 10.12
C LEU A 49 0.10 -0.62 11.05
N GLY A 50 -1.19 -0.79 10.71
CA GLY A 50 -2.30 -0.21 11.46
C GLY A 50 -2.57 1.28 11.21
N ILE A 51 -1.84 1.90 10.28
CA ILE A 51 -2.04 3.29 9.83
C ILE A 51 -2.94 3.30 8.59
N GLU A 52 -3.96 4.15 8.57
CA GLU A 52 -4.83 4.35 7.42
C GLU A 52 -4.13 5.18 6.34
N VAL A 53 -4.24 4.72 5.09
CA VAL A 53 -3.68 5.37 3.91
C VAL A 53 -4.81 5.67 2.93
N ILE A 54 -5.00 6.95 2.63
CA ILE A 54 -5.98 7.45 1.67
C ILE A 54 -5.22 7.97 0.45
N GLN A 55 -5.37 7.29 -0.67
CA GLN A 55 -4.71 7.65 -1.91
C GLN A 55 -5.71 8.31 -2.86
N SER A 56 -5.42 9.54 -3.28
CA SER A 56 -6.23 10.33 -4.18
C SER A 56 -5.37 10.91 -5.31
N ASP A 57 -6.00 11.52 -6.30
CA ASP A 57 -5.28 12.22 -7.38
C ASP A 57 -4.50 13.45 -6.86
N MET A 58 -4.87 13.96 -5.68
CA MET A 58 -4.17 15.05 -5.00
C MET A 58 -2.95 14.57 -4.20
N GLY A 59 -2.75 13.26 -4.07
CA GLY A 59 -1.64 12.66 -3.32
C GLY A 59 -2.09 11.63 -2.29
N ILE A 60 -1.16 11.30 -1.39
CA ILE A 60 -1.31 10.27 -0.37
C ILE A 60 -1.48 10.96 0.99
N PHE A 61 -2.60 10.70 1.64
CA PHE A 61 -2.88 11.12 3.01
C PHE A 61 -2.74 9.94 3.95
N ILE A 62 -2.06 10.16 5.06
CA ILE A 62 -1.85 9.18 6.11
C ILE A 62 -2.61 9.67 7.34
N CYS A 63 -3.48 8.84 7.89
CA CYS A 63 -4.22 9.16 9.10
C CYS A 63 -4.40 7.92 9.99
N GLN A 64 -4.91 8.13 11.20
CA GLN A 64 -5.26 7.05 12.13
C GLN A 64 -6.65 7.33 12.70
N ARG A 65 -7.63 7.57 11.83
CA ARG A 65 -8.96 8.01 12.25
C ARG A 65 -9.64 6.92 13.09
N ARG A 66 -9.47 5.65 12.71
CA ARG A 66 -9.98 4.52 13.49
C ARG A 66 -9.39 4.47 14.90
N TYR A 67 -8.07 4.61 15.04
CA TYR A 67 -7.43 4.65 16.36
C TYR A 67 -7.93 5.83 17.21
N ALA A 68 -8.07 7.02 16.60
CA ALA A 68 -8.62 8.18 17.30
C ALA A 68 -10.07 7.94 17.78
N HIS A 69 -10.90 7.30 16.96
CA HIS A 69 -12.26 6.92 17.36
C HIS A 69 -12.27 5.87 18.49
N GLU A 70 -11.41 4.86 18.41
CA GLU A 70 -11.28 3.82 19.45
C GLU A 70 -10.82 4.42 20.78
N LEU A 71 -9.85 5.33 20.76
CA LEU A 71 -9.43 6.09 21.94
C LEU A 71 -10.58 6.92 22.52
N LEU A 72 -11.29 7.70 21.69
CA LEU A 72 -12.41 8.50 22.17
C LEU A 72 -13.52 7.64 22.75
N ALA A 73 -13.81 6.47 22.16
CA ALA A 73 -14.78 5.52 22.71
C ALA A 73 -14.32 4.91 24.04
N GLN A 74 -13.01 4.72 24.23
CA GLN A 74 -12.45 4.19 25.47
C GLN A 74 -12.40 5.22 26.61
N PHE A 75 -12.21 6.51 26.29
CA PHE A 75 -12.05 7.58 27.28
C PHE A 75 -13.28 8.49 27.44
N ASN A 76 -14.30 8.39 26.59
CA ASN A 76 -15.62 8.95 26.87
C ASN A 76 -16.26 8.14 28.01
N THR A 77 -16.05 8.62 29.24
CA THR A 77 -16.80 8.23 30.45
C THR A 77 -18.19 8.84 30.45
#